data_AF-A0A100JUH6-F1
#
_entry.id   AF-A0A100JUH6-F1
#
_cell.length_a   1.000
_cell.length_b   1.000
_cell.length_c   1.000
_cell.angle_alpha   90.00
_cell.angle_beta   90.00
_cell.angle_gamma   90.00
#
_symmetry.space_group_name_H-M   'P 1'
#
loop_
_entity.id
_entity.type
_entity.pdbx_description
1 polymer ?
#
loop_
_entity_poly.entity_id
_entity_poly.type
_entity_poly.pdbx_seq_one_letter_code
_entity_poly.pdbx_strand_id
1 'polypeptide(L)'
;MSATFGGRTGRQGRFSEWLRARRTGRPLDGAADEAGREELLLSAAAAGLPLAPAAHPSGYRCSCDRVGCPTPARHPVSFAWQTQSTTDRGQIERWARHQPQANFVTATGMVHDVLDVPFAAGSEALERLLAAGIEVGPVAESESGSGEGRLLFFTHTRGTPEDEDEWWPCELDCHPETMDEHPGLRWHCRGSYVLVPPARLPGDLAVRWVRGPEHPLPDPLTLLEILTDACSRHLDEQPDGANTAWPSRG
;
A
#
# COMPACT_ATOMS: atom_id res chain seq x y z
N MET A 1 -19.29 -30.02 -30.82
CA MET A 1 -19.33 -30.61 -29.46
C MET A 1 -17.93 -31.12 -29.18
N SER A 2 -17.14 -30.68 -28.22
CA SER A 2 -17.18 -29.57 -27.26
C SER A 2 -15.71 -29.23 -27.00
N ALA A 3 -15.36 -27.94 -26.97
CA ALA A 3 -14.05 -27.51 -26.53
C ALA A 3 -14.01 -27.61 -24.99
N THR A 4 -13.05 -28.38 -24.47
CA THR A 4 -12.75 -28.46 -23.04
C THR A 4 -12.05 -27.18 -22.59
N PHE A 5 -12.73 -26.41 -21.75
CA PHE A 5 -12.16 -25.28 -21.03
C PHE A 5 -11.21 -25.79 -19.93
N GLY A 6 -9.94 -25.38 -20.00
CA GLY A 6 -8.93 -25.68 -18.99
C GLY A 6 -8.42 -24.40 -18.30
N GLY A 7 -8.50 -24.39 -16.96
CA GLY A 7 -7.52 -23.75 -16.08
C GLY A 7 -7.69 -22.26 -15.71
N ARG A 8 -8.53 -21.95 -14.70
CA ARG A 8 -8.54 -20.64 -13.99
C ARG A 8 -8.44 -20.74 -12.45
N THR A 9 -8.11 -21.90 -11.88
CA THR A 9 -8.25 -22.18 -10.43
C THR A 9 -7.02 -21.87 -9.58
N GLY A 10 -5.86 -21.55 -10.16
CA GLY A 10 -4.60 -21.39 -9.38
C GLY A 10 -4.46 -20.10 -8.58
N ARG A 11 -5.12 -18.99 -8.99
CA ARG A 11 -4.93 -17.65 -8.39
C ARG A 11 -5.76 -17.40 -7.12
N GLN A 12 -6.96 -18.00 -7.02
CA GLN A 12 -7.81 -17.89 -5.81
C GLN A 12 -7.24 -18.68 -4.62
N GLY A 13 -6.47 -19.75 -4.89
CA GLY A 13 -5.86 -20.59 -3.85
C GLY A 13 -4.86 -19.84 -2.97
N ARG A 14 -3.95 -19.06 -3.57
CA ARG A 14 -2.88 -18.36 -2.86
C ARG A 14 -3.38 -17.25 -1.95
N PHE A 15 -4.41 -16.52 -2.37
CA PHE A 15 -5.02 -15.46 -1.55
C PHE A 15 -5.78 -16.03 -0.35
N SER A 16 -6.60 -17.06 -0.56
CA SER A 16 -7.30 -17.73 0.56
C SER A 16 -6.32 -18.40 1.53
N GLU A 17 -5.19 -18.90 1.05
CA GLU A 17 -4.11 -19.42 1.88
C GLU A 17 -3.39 -18.31 2.66
N TRP A 18 -3.12 -17.18 2.03
CA TRP A 18 -2.55 -16.00 2.70
C TRP A 18 -3.46 -15.45 3.80
N LEU A 19 -4.77 -15.29 3.54
CA LEU A 19 -5.75 -14.89 4.56
C LEU A 19 -5.81 -15.90 5.72
N ARG A 20 -5.75 -17.20 5.42
CA ARG A 20 -5.70 -18.26 6.44
C ARG A 20 -4.40 -18.20 7.26
N ALA A 21 -3.26 -18.00 6.60
CA ALA A 21 -1.96 -17.90 7.28
C ALA A 21 -1.93 -16.71 8.25
N ARG A 22 -2.50 -15.57 7.86
CA ARG A 22 -2.63 -14.41 8.75
C ARG A 22 -3.57 -14.66 9.93
N ARG A 23 -4.75 -15.24 9.69
CA ARG A 23 -5.70 -15.58 10.78
C ARG A 23 -5.11 -16.59 11.79
N THR A 24 -4.18 -17.42 11.35
CA THR A 24 -3.52 -18.44 12.19
C THR A 24 -2.21 -17.96 12.81
N GLY A 25 -1.79 -16.71 12.56
CA GLY A 25 -0.52 -16.16 13.05
C GLY A 25 0.71 -16.89 12.49
N ARG A 26 0.56 -17.61 11.37
CA ARG A 26 1.69 -18.28 10.72
C ARG A 26 2.52 -17.23 9.99
N PRO A 27 3.86 -17.22 10.15
CA PRO A 27 4.70 -16.32 9.39
C PRO A 27 4.39 -16.48 7.90
N LEU A 28 3.95 -15.43 7.24
CA LEU A 28 3.99 -15.35 5.79
C LEU A 28 5.48 -15.35 5.44
N ASP A 29 5.90 -16.39 4.73
CA ASP A 29 7.30 -16.78 4.56
C ASP A 29 8.26 -15.59 4.36
N GLY A 30 9.36 -15.64 5.14
CA GLY A 30 10.64 -14.99 4.90
C GLY A 30 10.66 -13.48 4.75
N ALA A 31 11.34 -12.79 5.67
CA ALA A 31 12.05 -11.57 5.26
C ALA A 31 12.85 -11.93 4.00
N ALA A 32 12.50 -11.35 2.86
CA ALA A 32 13.27 -11.55 1.64
C ALA A 32 14.74 -11.28 2.01
N ASP A 33 15.63 -12.23 1.69
CA ASP A 33 17.05 -11.98 1.79
C ASP A 33 17.42 -10.77 0.91
N GLU A 34 18.63 -10.26 1.05
CA GLU A 34 19.04 -9.03 0.35
C GLU A 34 18.84 -9.14 -1.17
N ALA A 35 19.04 -10.33 -1.74
CA ALA A 35 18.81 -10.64 -3.14
C ALA A 35 17.31 -10.58 -3.51
N GLY A 36 16.44 -11.17 -2.70
CA GLY A 36 14.99 -11.11 -2.88
C GLY A 36 14.42 -9.69 -2.72
N ARG A 37 15.02 -8.86 -1.85
CA ARG A 37 14.63 -7.44 -1.72
C ARG A 37 14.96 -6.66 -2.98
N GLU A 38 16.18 -6.79 -3.53
CA GLU A 38 16.55 -6.11 -4.78
C GLU A 38 15.63 -6.52 -5.93
N GLU A 39 15.32 -7.82 -6.07
CA GLU A 39 14.41 -8.32 -7.10
C GLU A 39 12.98 -7.76 -6.98
N LEU A 40 12.44 -7.65 -5.76
CA LEU A 40 11.11 -7.08 -5.52
C LEU A 40 11.05 -5.59 -5.89
N LEU A 41 12.09 -4.82 -5.55
CA LEU A 41 12.18 -3.39 -5.91
C LEU A 41 12.28 -3.22 -7.43
N LEU A 42 13.08 -4.04 -8.09
CA LEU A 42 13.22 -4.03 -9.54
C LEU A 42 11.93 -4.45 -10.24
N SER A 43 11.18 -5.40 -9.67
CA SER A 43 9.87 -5.81 -10.19
C SER A 43 8.83 -4.68 -10.05
N ALA A 44 8.84 -3.95 -8.93
CA ALA A 44 7.99 -2.77 -8.76
C ALA A 44 8.32 -1.67 -9.78
N ALA A 45 9.61 -1.39 -10.01
CA ALA A 45 10.04 -0.40 -11.01
C ALA A 45 9.72 -0.83 -12.44
N ALA A 46 9.86 -2.13 -12.75
CA ALA A 46 9.47 -2.69 -14.05
C ALA A 46 7.96 -2.60 -14.30
N ALA A 47 7.15 -2.61 -13.24
CA ALA A 47 5.71 -2.35 -13.28
C ALA A 47 5.37 -0.84 -13.41
N GLY A 48 6.37 0.03 -13.56
CA GLY A 48 6.19 1.46 -13.76
C GLY A 48 6.03 2.26 -12.47
N LEU A 49 6.28 1.66 -11.30
CA LEU A 49 6.23 2.37 -10.01
C LEU A 49 7.55 3.12 -9.77
N PRO A 50 7.58 4.46 -9.83
CA PRO A 50 8.82 5.20 -9.61
C PRO A 50 9.18 5.15 -8.12
N LEU A 51 10.42 4.79 -7.80
CA LEU A 51 10.87 4.55 -6.43
C LEU A 51 11.80 5.66 -5.92
N ALA A 52 11.67 5.98 -4.63
CA ALA A 52 12.60 6.83 -3.89
C ALA A 52 12.94 6.22 -2.51
N PRO A 53 14.17 6.41 -1.98
CA PRO A 53 14.53 5.91 -0.65
C PRO A 53 13.68 6.52 0.47
N ALA A 54 13.33 5.68 1.42
CA ALA A 54 12.51 6.02 2.58
C ALA A 54 13.15 5.55 3.89
N ALA A 55 12.74 6.20 4.97
CA ALA A 55 13.18 5.90 6.31
C ALA A 55 12.79 4.47 6.70
N HIS A 56 13.58 3.86 7.57
CA HIS A 56 13.42 2.49 8.03
C HIS A 56 13.48 2.42 9.56
N PRO A 57 13.03 1.32 10.18
CA PRO A 57 13.13 1.19 11.62
C PRO A 57 14.59 1.01 12.04
N SER A 58 15.01 1.76 13.05
CA SER A 58 16.32 1.69 13.69
C SER A 58 16.12 1.49 15.19
N GLY A 59 16.12 0.22 15.62
CA GLY A 59 15.70 -0.15 16.98
C GLY A 59 14.26 0.28 17.25
N TYR A 60 14.05 1.03 18.34
CA TYR A 60 12.75 1.62 18.70
C TYR A 60 12.51 3.02 18.09
N ARG A 61 13.31 3.43 17.09
CA ARG A 61 13.28 4.76 16.48
C ARG A 61 13.18 4.69 14.96
N CYS A 62 12.95 5.86 14.35
CA CYS A 62 13.06 6.05 12.92
C CYS A 62 14.52 6.34 12.53
N SER A 63 14.97 5.87 11.37
CA SER A 63 16.31 6.15 10.82
C SER A 63 16.54 7.63 10.42
N CYS A 64 15.57 8.52 10.64
CA CYS A 64 15.69 9.94 10.36
C CYS A 64 16.24 10.76 11.54
N ASP A 65 16.57 10.10 12.65
CA ASP A 65 17.10 10.66 13.89
C ASP A 65 16.22 11.73 14.57
N ARG A 66 15.03 12.02 14.02
CA ARG A 66 14.05 12.92 14.63
C ARG A 66 13.42 12.26 15.87
N VAL A 67 13.66 12.87 17.02
CA VAL A 67 12.94 12.53 18.26
C VAL A 67 11.45 12.84 18.06
N GLY A 68 10.58 11.88 18.34
CA GLY A 68 9.14 12.04 18.13
C GLY A 68 8.73 12.11 16.65
N CYS A 69 9.42 11.37 15.78
CA CYS A 69 9.01 11.19 14.39
C CYS A 69 7.52 10.78 14.34
N PRO A 70 6.64 11.53 13.63
CA PRO A 70 5.21 11.25 13.62
C PRO A 70 4.86 9.98 12.83
N THR A 71 5.67 9.62 11.83
CA THR A 71 5.45 8.47 10.95
C THR A 71 6.71 7.58 10.86
N PRO A 72 7.11 6.91 11.97
CA PRO A 72 8.37 6.17 12.00
C PRO A 72 8.47 5.12 10.89
N ALA A 73 9.59 5.15 10.17
CA ALA A 73 9.91 4.25 9.04
C ALA A 73 8.96 4.32 7.84
N ARG A 74 8.10 5.35 7.73
CA ARG A 74 7.09 5.45 6.66
C ARG A 74 7.31 6.61 5.70
N HIS A 75 8.21 7.53 6.00
CA HIS A 75 8.40 8.75 5.21
C HIS A 75 9.65 8.68 4.30
N PRO A 76 9.67 9.41 3.17
CA PRO A 76 10.86 9.60 2.34
C PRO A 76 12.01 10.21 3.13
N VAL A 77 13.25 9.90 2.73
CA VAL A 77 14.45 10.47 3.37
C VAL A 77 14.71 11.91 2.90
N SER A 78 14.36 12.21 1.65
CA SER A 78 14.62 13.48 0.99
C SER A 78 13.34 14.27 0.82
N PHE A 79 13.38 15.59 1.03
CA PHE A 79 12.26 16.49 0.67
C PHE A 79 12.04 16.60 -0.84
N ALA A 80 13.03 16.24 -1.64
CA ALA A 80 12.94 16.19 -3.11
C ALA A 80 12.54 14.80 -3.62
N TRP A 81 11.87 13.99 -2.80
CA TRP A 81 11.54 12.60 -3.13
C TRP A 81 10.70 12.49 -4.41
N GLN A 82 9.80 13.44 -4.68
CA GLN A 82 8.96 13.45 -5.88
C GLN A 82 9.83 13.47 -7.15
N THR A 83 10.80 14.38 -7.21
CA THR A 83 11.67 14.58 -8.38
C THR A 83 12.81 13.56 -8.45
N GLN A 84 13.17 12.96 -7.31
CA GLN A 84 14.17 11.88 -7.24
C GLN A 84 13.57 10.50 -7.53
N SER A 85 12.25 10.37 -7.50
CA SER A 85 11.58 9.10 -7.73
C SER A 85 11.83 8.61 -9.16
N THR A 86 12.24 7.35 -9.32
CA THR A 86 12.69 6.83 -10.62
C THR A 86 12.40 5.36 -10.80
N THR A 87 12.24 4.95 -12.07
CA THR A 87 12.22 3.54 -12.49
C THR A 87 13.58 3.09 -13.06
N ASP A 88 14.60 3.95 -13.03
CA ASP A 88 15.94 3.60 -13.52
C ASP A 88 16.53 2.44 -12.71
N ARG A 89 16.68 1.30 -13.38
CA ARG A 89 17.24 0.08 -12.80
C ARG A 89 18.59 0.33 -12.13
N GLY A 90 19.49 1.05 -12.80
CA GLY A 90 20.84 1.29 -12.28
C GLY A 90 20.83 2.08 -10.96
N GLN A 91 19.98 3.09 -10.85
CA GLN A 91 19.80 3.89 -9.64
C GLN A 91 19.21 3.07 -8.50
N ILE A 92 18.20 2.24 -8.79
CA ILE A 92 17.55 1.39 -7.79
C ILE A 92 18.54 0.34 -7.25
N GLU A 93 19.29 -0.34 -8.12
CA GLU A 93 20.32 -1.30 -7.70
C GLU A 93 21.39 -0.61 -6.83
N ARG A 94 21.83 0.60 -7.21
CA ARG A 94 22.77 1.37 -6.39
C ARG A 94 22.20 1.66 -5.01
N TRP A 95 20.96 2.13 -4.91
CA TRP A 95 20.34 2.40 -3.61
C TRP A 95 20.16 1.11 -2.79
N ALA A 96 19.67 0.03 -3.39
CA ALA A 96 19.43 -1.23 -2.71
C ALA A 96 20.71 -1.77 -2.05
N ARG A 97 21.84 -1.74 -2.77
CA ARG A 97 23.15 -2.24 -2.31
C ARG A 97 23.84 -1.34 -1.29
N HIS A 98 23.77 -0.01 -1.45
CA HIS A 98 24.44 0.91 -0.53
C HIS A 98 23.60 1.24 0.71
N GLN A 99 22.29 0.98 0.66
CA GLN A 99 21.35 1.21 1.76
C GLN A 99 20.49 -0.04 1.98
N PRO A 100 21.07 -1.15 2.46
CA PRO A 100 20.38 -2.42 2.61
C PRO A 100 19.20 -2.37 3.59
N GLN A 101 19.20 -1.38 4.49
CA GLN A 101 18.14 -1.20 5.46
C GLN A 101 17.03 -0.25 5.01
N ALA A 102 17.26 0.62 4.01
CA ALA A 102 16.28 1.62 3.60
C ALA A 102 14.95 0.99 3.15
N ASN A 103 13.84 1.61 3.51
CA ASN A 103 12.59 1.32 2.82
C ASN A 103 12.58 2.09 1.49
N PHE A 104 11.58 1.83 0.66
CA PHE A 104 11.30 2.62 -0.53
C PHE A 104 9.85 3.06 -0.52
N VAL A 105 9.62 4.25 -1.04
CA VAL A 105 8.28 4.74 -1.38
C VAL A 105 8.12 4.80 -2.89
N THR A 106 6.88 4.80 -3.33
CA THR A 106 6.52 5.14 -4.70
C THR A 106 5.74 6.44 -4.75
N ALA A 107 6.04 7.28 -5.74
CA ALA A 107 5.37 8.57 -5.93
C ALA A 107 4.09 8.39 -6.75
N THR A 108 2.93 8.71 -6.17
CA THR A 108 1.61 8.52 -6.80
C THR A 108 1.18 9.75 -7.62
N GLY A 109 0.14 9.59 -8.45
CA GLY A 109 -0.44 10.64 -9.29
C GLY A 109 0.34 11.02 -10.55
N MET A 110 1.41 10.29 -10.87
CA MET A 110 2.14 10.45 -12.13
C MET A 110 1.87 9.32 -13.12
N VAL A 111 1.95 8.08 -12.65
CA VAL A 111 1.75 6.85 -13.45
C VAL A 111 0.67 5.96 -12.85
N HIS A 112 0.61 5.94 -11.52
CA HIS A 112 -0.29 5.12 -10.74
C HIS A 112 -0.84 5.93 -9.57
N ASP A 113 -2.01 5.51 -9.10
CA ASP A 113 -2.60 5.93 -7.85
C ASP A 113 -2.79 4.72 -6.94
N VAL A 114 -3.00 4.97 -5.64
CA VAL A 114 -3.25 3.91 -4.66
C VAL A 114 -4.53 4.18 -3.90
N LEU A 115 -5.47 3.23 -3.96
CA LEU A 115 -6.66 3.20 -3.11
C LEU A 115 -6.30 2.46 -1.82
N ASP A 116 -6.25 3.19 -0.72
CA ASP A 116 -5.87 2.70 0.60
C ASP A 116 -7.13 2.53 1.47
N VAL A 117 -7.41 1.30 1.90
CA VAL A 117 -8.61 0.95 2.67
C VAL A 117 -8.27 0.14 3.93
N PRO A 118 -9.12 0.16 4.97
CA PRO A 118 -8.97 -0.72 6.14
C PRO A 118 -8.85 -2.19 5.72
N PHE A 119 -8.05 -2.95 6.47
CA PHE A 119 -7.71 -4.31 6.07
C PHE A 119 -8.93 -5.24 5.87
N ALA A 120 -9.90 -5.23 6.79
CA ALA A 120 -11.09 -6.08 6.70
C ALA A 120 -11.96 -5.70 5.50
N ALA A 121 -12.24 -4.40 5.31
CA ALA A 121 -12.97 -3.89 4.16
C ALA A 121 -12.27 -4.24 2.83
N GLY A 122 -10.95 -4.01 2.75
CA GLY A 122 -10.16 -4.35 1.59
C GLY A 122 -10.11 -5.85 1.30
N SER A 123 -10.05 -6.69 2.35
CA SER A 123 -10.04 -8.14 2.19
C SER A 123 -11.37 -8.64 1.63
N GLU A 124 -12.49 -8.16 2.16
CA GLU A 124 -13.84 -8.45 1.64
C GLU A 124 -13.96 -8.00 0.17
N ALA A 125 -13.57 -6.76 -0.11
CA ALA A 125 -13.63 -6.19 -1.45
C ALA A 125 -12.78 -6.99 -2.45
N LEU A 126 -11.55 -7.39 -2.07
CA LEU A 126 -10.67 -8.17 -2.92
C LEU A 126 -11.26 -9.55 -3.24
N GLU A 127 -11.88 -10.23 -2.27
CA GLU A 127 -12.61 -11.48 -2.54
C GLU A 127 -13.74 -11.28 -3.54
N ARG A 128 -14.57 -10.24 -3.34
CA ARG A 128 -15.71 -9.91 -4.21
C ARG A 128 -15.27 -9.59 -5.63
N LEU A 129 -14.24 -8.74 -5.78
CA LEU A 129 -13.67 -8.38 -7.08
C LEU A 129 -13.15 -9.61 -7.83
N LEU A 130 -12.38 -10.46 -7.16
CA LEU A 130 -11.84 -11.69 -7.76
C LEU A 130 -12.93 -12.72 -8.10
N ALA A 131 -13.97 -12.83 -7.28
CA ALA A 131 -15.12 -13.69 -7.53
C ALA A 131 -15.95 -13.20 -8.73
N ALA A 132 -16.10 -11.88 -8.88
CA ALA A 132 -16.74 -11.24 -10.03
C ALA A 132 -15.90 -11.28 -11.31
N GLY A 133 -14.63 -11.70 -11.22
CA GLY A 133 -13.72 -11.74 -12.36
C GLY A 133 -13.25 -10.36 -12.82
N ILE A 134 -13.40 -9.34 -11.98
CA ILE A 134 -12.90 -7.98 -12.21
C ILE A 134 -11.37 -8.02 -12.11
N GLU A 135 -10.72 -7.34 -13.04
CA GLU A 135 -9.27 -7.21 -13.02
C GLU A 135 -8.85 -6.33 -11.84
N VAL A 136 -7.98 -6.88 -11.00
CA VAL A 136 -7.41 -6.17 -9.86
C VAL A 136 -5.90 -6.20 -10.03
N GLY A 137 -5.22 -5.10 -9.75
CA GLY A 137 -3.78 -4.95 -9.92
C GLY A 137 -2.96 -5.52 -8.77
N PRO A 138 -1.76 -4.95 -8.55
CA PRO A 138 -0.97 -5.18 -7.36
C PRO A 138 -1.73 -4.74 -6.11
N VAL A 139 -1.62 -5.51 -5.05
CA VAL A 139 -2.20 -5.20 -3.75
C VAL A 139 -1.15 -5.43 -2.68
N ALA A 140 -0.86 -4.41 -1.88
CA ALA A 140 0.01 -4.54 -0.73
C ALA A 140 -0.79 -4.44 0.57
N GLU A 141 -0.29 -5.10 1.60
CA GLU A 141 -0.78 -4.93 2.96
C GLU A 141 0.22 -4.09 3.74
N SER A 142 -0.25 -3.04 4.41
CA SER A 142 0.52 -2.31 5.42
C SER A 142 0.02 -2.69 6.82
N GLU A 143 0.86 -3.37 7.59
CA GLU A 143 0.55 -3.72 8.97
C GLU A 143 0.53 -2.49 9.89
N SER A 144 -0.24 -2.57 10.97
CA SER A 144 -0.37 -1.54 12.01
C SER A 144 -0.26 -2.18 13.38
N GLY A 145 0.35 -1.46 14.33
CA GLY A 145 0.56 -1.92 15.71
C GLY A 145 -0.45 -1.33 16.70
N SER A 146 -1.19 -0.29 16.30
CA SER A 146 -2.14 0.45 17.15
C SER A 146 -3.59 0.26 16.72
N GLY A 147 -3.85 -0.60 15.73
CA GLY A 147 -5.19 -0.81 15.19
C GLY A 147 -5.15 -1.79 14.02
N GLU A 148 -6.20 -1.75 13.21
CA GLU A 148 -6.26 -2.55 12.00
C GLU A 148 -5.20 -2.10 10.96
N GLY A 149 -4.59 -3.05 10.26
CA GLY A 149 -3.74 -2.77 9.10
C GLY A 149 -4.56 -2.22 7.93
N ARG A 150 -3.91 -2.02 6.78
CA ARG A 150 -4.56 -1.48 5.59
C ARG A 150 -4.16 -2.24 4.33
N LEU A 151 -5.05 -2.27 3.33
CA LEU A 151 -4.74 -2.76 1.99
C LEU A 151 -4.62 -1.61 1.00
N LEU A 152 -3.55 -1.66 0.23
CA LEU A 152 -3.15 -0.68 -0.77
C LEU A 152 -3.37 -1.28 -2.16
N PHE A 153 -4.38 -0.81 -2.88
CA PHE A 153 -4.70 -1.25 -4.25
C PHE A 153 -4.05 -0.30 -5.26
N PHE A 154 -3.12 -0.81 -6.05
CA PHE A 154 -2.40 -0.03 -7.05
C PHE A 154 -3.20 -0.02 -8.35
N THR A 155 -3.41 1.17 -8.90
CA THR A 155 -4.28 1.44 -10.06
C THR A 155 -3.60 2.42 -11.01
N HIS A 156 -4.09 2.56 -12.24
CA HIS A 156 -3.63 3.63 -13.13
C HIS A 156 -3.95 4.99 -12.52
N THR A 157 -3.05 5.97 -12.73
CA THR A 157 -3.35 7.35 -12.34
C THR A 157 -4.58 7.84 -13.10
N ARG A 158 -5.47 8.55 -12.41
CA ARG A 158 -6.53 9.33 -13.08
C ARG A 158 -6.14 10.79 -13.29
N GLY A 159 -4.98 11.21 -12.79
CA GLY A 159 -4.45 12.55 -13.04
C GLY A 159 -4.09 12.72 -14.52
N THR A 160 -4.24 13.94 -15.02
CA THR A 160 -3.69 14.42 -16.28
C THR A 160 -2.34 15.08 -16.00
N PRO A 161 -1.20 14.35 -15.94
CA PRO A 161 0.08 14.93 -15.58
C PRO A 161 0.57 16.03 -16.55
N GLU A 162 -0.02 16.12 -17.75
CA GLU A 162 0.27 17.15 -18.76
C GLU A 162 -0.55 18.43 -18.59
N ASP A 163 -1.63 18.42 -17.79
CA ASP A 163 -2.51 19.56 -17.56
C ASP A 163 -2.53 19.90 -16.06
N GLU A 164 -1.55 20.72 -15.64
CA GLU A 164 -1.41 21.12 -14.23
C GLU A 164 -2.58 21.98 -13.73
N ASP A 165 -3.31 22.64 -14.64
CA ASP A 165 -4.39 23.57 -14.32
C ASP A 165 -5.77 22.89 -14.11
N GLU A 166 -5.90 21.60 -14.45
CA GLU A 166 -7.18 20.85 -14.32
C GLU A 166 -7.27 20.01 -13.04
N TRP A 167 -6.24 20.02 -12.20
CA TRP A 167 -6.21 19.22 -10.98
C TRP A 167 -6.95 19.92 -9.82
N TRP A 168 -8.02 19.30 -9.33
CA TRP A 168 -8.75 19.74 -8.14
C TRP A 168 -8.52 18.75 -6.98
N PRO A 169 -8.09 19.20 -5.79
CA PRO A 169 -7.99 18.35 -4.61
C PRO A 169 -9.39 17.82 -4.20
N CYS A 170 -9.56 16.51 -4.14
CA CYS A 170 -10.77 15.86 -3.63
C CYS A 170 -10.62 15.53 -2.13
N GLU A 171 -11.73 15.39 -1.39
CA GLU A 171 -11.71 14.94 0.02
C GLU A 171 -11.15 13.51 0.19
N LEU A 172 -11.13 12.72 -0.89
CA LEU A 172 -10.48 11.41 -0.90
C LEU A 172 -8.97 11.50 -1.07
N ASP A 173 -8.44 12.64 -1.52
CA ASP A 173 -7.01 12.81 -1.77
C ASP A 173 -6.25 12.87 -0.46
N CYS A 174 -5.37 11.89 -0.24
CA CYS A 174 -4.64 11.76 1.02
C CYS A 174 -3.18 12.19 0.87
N HIS A 175 -2.73 13.04 1.80
CA HIS A 175 -1.31 13.21 2.09
C HIS A 175 -0.87 12.14 3.09
N PRO A 176 0.26 11.46 2.87
CA PRO A 176 0.69 10.35 3.71
C PRO A 176 1.01 10.73 5.16
N GLU A 177 1.03 12.03 5.49
CA GLU A 177 1.18 12.55 6.85
C GLU A 177 -0.14 12.59 7.65
N THR A 178 -1.31 12.45 7.02
CA THR A 178 -2.64 12.54 7.68
C THR A 178 -3.28 11.16 7.94
N MET A 179 -2.47 10.19 8.39
CA MET A 179 -2.91 8.79 8.58
C MET A 179 -4.05 8.59 9.60
N ASP A 180 -4.36 9.58 10.45
CA ASP A 180 -5.38 9.43 11.51
C ASP A 180 -6.72 10.12 11.15
N GLU A 181 -6.76 10.93 10.09
CA GLU A 181 -7.91 11.82 9.80
C GLU A 181 -9.02 11.15 8.98
N HIS A 182 -8.72 10.04 8.28
CA HIS A 182 -9.66 9.37 7.37
C HIS A 182 -9.75 7.86 7.63
N PRO A 183 -10.61 7.37 8.55
CA PRO A 183 -10.65 5.94 8.88
C PRO A 183 -11.12 5.05 7.72
N GLY A 184 -11.90 5.58 6.77
CA GLY A 184 -12.41 4.86 5.60
C GLY A 184 -11.42 4.74 4.43
N LEU A 185 -11.94 4.86 3.20
CA LEU A 185 -11.14 4.84 1.97
C LEU A 185 -10.33 6.13 1.81
N ARG A 186 -9.10 5.98 1.34
CA ARG A 186 -8.18 7.07 0.95
C ARG A 186 -7.70 6.84 -0.47
N TRP A 187 -7.48 7.92 -1.19
CA TRP A 187 -6.91 7.92 -2.53
C TRP A 187 -5.57 8.66 -2.51
N HIS A 188 -4.47 7.92 -2.64
CA HIS A 188 -3.15 8.49 -2.83
C HIS A 188 -2.97 8.82 -4.31
N CYS A 189 -3.14 10.09 -4.64
CA CYS A 189 -3.01 10.64 -5.99
C CYS A 189 -1.74 11.52 -6.09
N ARG A 190 -1.80 12.63 -6.83
CA ARG A 190 -0.67 13.54 -7.03
C ARG A 190 -0.17 14.13 -5.70
N GLY A 191 1.16 14.22 -5.58
CA GLY A 191 1.81 14.78 -4.38
C GLY A 191 1.79 13.83 -3.17
N SER A 192 1.34 12.59 -3.34
CA SER A 192 1.30 11.56 -2.31
C SER A 192 2.32 10.46 -2.56
N TYR A 193 2.53 9.61 -1.57
CA TYR A 193 3.38 8.43 -1.67
C TYR A 193 2.85 7.31 -0.79
N VAL A 194 3.22 6.08 -1.14
CA VAL A 194 3.05 4.92 -0.26
C VAL A 194 4.34 4.11 -0.20
N LEU A 195 4.53 3.34 0.88
CA LEU A 195 5.63 2.39 0.98
C LEU A 195 5.49 1.26 -0.05
N VAL A 196 6.62 0.85 -0.63
CA VAL A 196 6.70 -0.27 -1.58
C VAL A 196 7.23 -1.50 -0.86
N PRO A 197 6.55 -2.65 -0.95
CA PRO A 197 7.08 -3.90 -0.42
C PRO A 197 8.39 -4.35 -1.11
N PRO A 198 9.35 -4.91 -0.35
CA PRO A 198 9.28 -5.17 1.09
C PRO A 198 9.71 -3.94 1.90
N ALA A 199 8.82 -3.44 2.76
CA ALA A 199 9.16 -2.37 3.70
C ALA A 199 9.00 -2.86 5.14
N ARG A 200 9.91 -2.45 6.04
CA ARG A 200 9.85 -2.78 7.46
C ARG A 200 9.27 -1.61 8.24
N LEU A 201 8.49 -1.92 9.25
CA LEU A 201 7.86 -0.98 10.15
C LEU A 201 8.31 -1.29 11.60
N PRO A 202 8.09 -0.39 12.57
CA PRO A 202 8.39 -0.69 13.97
C PRO A 202 7.59 -1.89 14.49
N GLY A 203 8.18 -2.67 15.41
CA GLY A 203 7.47 -3.75 16.11
C GLY A 203 7.22 -5.01 15.29
N ASP A 204 8.19 -5.43 14.46
CA ASP A 204 8.13 -6.58 13.56
C ASP A 204 7.04 -6.52 12.47
N LEU A 205 6.38 -5.37 12.33
CA LEU A 205 5.40 -5.07 11.30
C LEU A 205 6.10 -4.81 9.96
N ALA A 206 5.39 -5.01 8.85
CA ALA A 206 5.90 -4.81 7.50
C ALA A 206 4.83 -4.33 6.51
N VAL A 207 5.29 -3.92 5.34
CA VAL A 207 4.46 -3.77 4.14
C VAL A 207 4.84 -4.88 3.15
N ARG A 208 3.86 -5.70 2.76
CA ARG A 208 4.07 -6.92 1.98
C ARG A 208 3.11 -7.00 0.79
N TRP A 209 3.55 -7.59 -0.31
CA TRP A 209 2.66 -7.88 -1.44
C TRP A 209 1.67 -8.99 -1.06
N VAL A 210 0.38 -8.71 -1.20
CA VAL A 210 -0.71 -9.69 -1.22
C VAL A 210 -0.90 -10.22 -2.64
N ARG A 211 -0.80 -9.30 -3.59
CA ARG A 211 -0.72 -9.54 -5.03
C ARG A 211 0.42 -8.70 -5.58
N GLY A 212 1.36 -9.35 -6.26
CA GLY A 212 2.61 -8.70 -6.65
C GLY A 212 2.49 -7.73 -7.83
N PRO A 213 3.58 -7.01 -8.13
CA PRO A 213 3.64 -6.01 -9.18
C PRO A 213 3.57 -6.59 -10.60
N GLU A 214 3.61 -7.92 -10.76
CA GLU A 214 3.41 -8.60 -12.04
C GLU A 214 1.98 -8.49 -12.59
N HIS A 215 1.04 -7.99 -11.78
CA HIS A 215 -0.33 -7.71 -12.22
C HIS A 215 -0.43 -6.30 -12.81
N PRO A 216 -1.09 -6.14 -13.97
CA PRO A 216 -1.26 -4.83 -14.57
C PRO A 216 -2.13 -3.93 -13.68
N LEU A 217 -1.90 -2.62 -13.77
CA LEU A 217 -2.70 -1.63 -13.07
C LEU A 217 -4.09 -1.56 -13.72
N PRO A 218 -5.19 -1.73 -12.96
CA PRO A 218 -6.54 -1.51 -13.48
C PRO A 218 -6.90 -0.02 -13.46
N ASP A 219 -7.97 0.34 -14.16
CA ASP A 219 -8.62 1.65 -13.97
C ASP A 219 -9.20 1.74 -12.54
N PRO A 220 -8.87 2.77 -11.74
CA PRO A 220 -9.36 2.90 -10.37
C PRO A 220 -10.88 2.88 -10.24
N LEU A 221 -11.61 3.39 -11.23
CA LEU A 221 -13.08 3.43 -11.20
C LEU A 221 -13.71 2.05 -11.22
N THR A 222 -13.01 1.05 -11.77
CA THR A 222 -13.48 -0.36 -11.77
C THR A 222 -13.49 -0.98 -10.37
N LEU A 223 -12.72 -0.43 -9.44
CA LEU A 223 -12.59 -0.91 -8.07
C LEU A 223 -13.41 -0.08 -7.07
N LEU A 224 -13.59 1.21 -7.37
CA LEU A 224 -14.03 2.22 -6.42
C LEU A 224 -15.38 1.92 -5.79
N GLU A 225 -16.36 1.45 -6.58
CA GLU A 225 -17.69 1.12 -6.07
C GLU A 225 -17.64 0.02 -5.01
N ILE A 226 -16.95 -1.09 -5.30
CA ILE A 226 -16.87 -2.23 -4.39
C ILE A 226 -16.03 -1.90 -3.15
N LEU A 227 -14.95 -1.15 -3.32
CA LEU A 227 -14.11 -0.70 -2.20
C LEU A 227 -14.87 0.25 -1.27
N THR A 228 -15.62 1.20 -1.82
CA THR A 228 -16.41 2.15 -1.04
C THR A 228 -17.54 1.46 -0.29
N ASP A 229 -18.28 0.57 -0.96
CA ASP A 229 -19.34 -0.23 -0.35
C ASP A 229 -18.81 -1.09 0.82
N ALA A 230 -17.68 -1.77 0.61
CA ALA A 230 -17.03 -2.53 1.67
C ALA A 230 -16.59 -1.63 2.83
N CYS A 231 -15.99 -0.48 2.55
CA CYS A 231 -15.61 0.48 3.60
C CYS A 231 -16.82 0.96 4.41
N SER A 232 -17.94 1.31 3.77
CA SER A 232 -19.17 1.73 4.46
C SER A 232 -19.71 0.63 5.37
N ARG A 233 -19.77 -0.62 4.90
CA ARG A 233 -20.20 -1.77 5.71
C ARG A 233 -19.36 -1.96 6.96
N HIS A 234 -18.04 -1.81 6.86
CA HIS A 234 -17.13 -1.99 7.99
C HIS A 234 -17.09 -0.78 8.94
N LEU A 235 -17.41 0.42 8.45
CA LEU A 235 -17.59 1.60 9.30
C LEU A 235 -18.84 1.47 10.19
N ASP A 236 -19.95 0.96 9.65
CA ASP A 236 -21.21 0.77 10.38
C ASP A 236 -21.13 -0.40 11.39
N GLU A 237 -20.26 -1.38 11.14
CA GLU A 237 -20.07 -2.57 11.99
C GLU A 237 -19.10 -2.33 13.17
N GLN A 238 -18.36 -1.22 13.22
CA GLN A 238 -17.59 -0.84 14.41
C GLN A 238 -18.53 -0.19 15.44
N PRO A 239 -18.88 -0.85 16.56
CA PRO A 239 -19.68 -0.20 17.59
C PRO A 239 -18.89 0.98 18.15
N ASP A 240 -19.56 2.13 18.31
CA ASP A 240 -19.07 3.37 18.92
C ASP A 240 -18.07 3.09 20.05
N GLY A 241 -16.78 3.13 19.69
CA GLY A 241 -15.67 2.73 20.54
C GLY A 241 -14.79 3.92 20.83
N ALA A 242 -15.18 4.70 21.85
CA ALA A 242 -14.42 5.76 22.51
C ALA A 242 -14.49 7.19 21.91
N ASN A 243 -15.70 7.74 21.80
CA ASN A 243 -15.88 9.14 22.22
C ASN A 243 -15.93 9.21 23.75
N THR A 244 -14.81 8.93 24.41
CA THR A 244 -14.66 9.28 25.84
C THR A 244 -14.22 10.72 25.90
N ALA A 245 -15.19 11.62 26.02
CA ALA A 245 -14.96 12.99 26.43
C ALA A 245 -14.10 12.99 27.70
N TRP A 246 -12.90 13.58 27.60
CA TRP A 246 -11.97 13.83 28.71
C TRP A 246 -12.67 14.65 29.81
N PRO A 247 -12.39 14.46 31.12
CA PRO A 247 -13.36 14.86 32.16
C PRO A 247 -13.37 16.37 32.42
N SER A 248 -14.57 16.87 32.72
CA SER A 248 -14.80 18.17 33.34
C SER A 248 -14.17 18.19 34.73
N ARG A 249 -13.20 19.08 34.91
CA ARG A 249 -12.66 19.42 36.23
C ARG A 249 -13.76 20.12 37.03
N GLY A 250 -13.92 19.71 38.28
CA GLY A 250 -14.76 20.39 39.28
C GLY A 250 -14.18 21.72 39.74
#